data_AF-A0A8X6I527-F1
#
_entry.id   AF-A0A8X6I527-F1
#
_cell.length_a   1.000
_cell.length_b   1.000
_cell.length_c   1.000
_cell.angle_alpha   90.00
_cell.angle_beta   90.00
_cell.angle_gamma   90.00
#
_symmetry.space_group_name_H-M   'P 1'
#
loop_
_entity.id
_entity.type
_entity.pdbx_description
1 polymer ?
#
loop_
_entity_poly.entity_id
_entity_poly.type
_entity_poly.pdbx_seq_one_letter_code
_entity_poly.pdbx_strand_id
1 'polypeptide(L)'
;MEELEKAFEKYDLYQAECRLRAVCETHHKSLRMGDWGQNILDLMRKQRELQNREILPVSRFLFSNYADAAEAGSRGEDCTQLYTGCPHPLSYYIRSKENEYDNEIDQKI
;
A
#
# COMPACT_ATOMS: atom_id res chain seq x y z
N MET A 1 -4.80 9.50 -7.86
CA MET A 1 -5.03 9.51 -6.40
C MET A 1 -6.13 8.55 -6.05
N GLU A 2 -7.31 8.71 -6.64
CA GLU A 2 -8.49 7.89 -6.38
C GLU A 2 -8.24 6.37 -6.49
N GLU A 3 -7.49 5.89 -7.50
CA GLU A 3 -7.20 4.45 -7.63
C GLU A 3 -6.30 3.90 -6.50
N LEU A 4 -5.38 4.71 -5.99
CA LEU A 4 -4.51 4.33 -4.88
C LEU A 4 -5.29 4.33 -3.56
N GLU A 5 -6.18 5.29 -3.37
CA GLU A 5 -7.10 5.33 -2.22
C GLU A 5 -8.05 4.13 -2.22
N LYS A 6 -8.64 3.80 -3.37
CA LYS A 6 -9.46 2.58 -3.53
C LYS A 6 -8.68 1.30 -3.22
N ALA A 7 -7.40 1.24 -3.61
CA ALA A 7 -6.55 0.10 -3.31
C ALA A 7 -6.31 -0.08 -1.79
N PHE A 8 -6.25 1.02 -1.03
CA PHE A 8 -6.15 0.98 0.42
C PHE A 8 -7.50 0.67 1.10
N GLU A 9 -8.59 1.26 0.62
CA GLU A 9 -9.95 0.99 1.11
C GLU A 9 -10.33 -0.48 1.00
N LYS A 10 -9.96 -1.15 -0.11
CA LYS A 10 -10.21 -2.59 -0.30
C LYS A 10 -9.65 -3.45 0.84
N TYR A 11 -8.60 -3.00 1.53
CA TYR A 11 -7.92 -3.73 2.60
C TYR A 11 -8.03 -3.06 3.98
N ASP A 12 -9.00 -2.15 4.15
CA ASP A 12 -9.24 -1.40 5.39
C ASP A 12 -8.01 -0.65 5.93
N LEU A 13 -7.11 -0.22 5.03
CA LEU A 13 -5.95 0.59 5.37
C LEU A 13 -6.37 2.07 5.49
N TYR A 14 -7.14 2.40 6.53
CA TYR A 14 -7.65 3.76 6.73
C TYR A 14 -6.64 4.71 7.37
N GLN A 15 -5.76 4.20 8.22
CA GLN A 15 -4.76 5.00 8.91
C GLN A 15 -3.61 5.37 7.97
N ALA A 16 -3.24 6.66 7.95
CA ALA A 16 -2.20 7.18 7.07
C ALA A 16 -0.87 6.42 7.23
N GLU A 17 -0.48 6.13 8.46
CA GLU A 17 0.76 5.39 8.75
C GLU A 17 0.71 3.94 8.29
N CYS A 18 -0.46 3.28 8.36
CA CYS A 18 -0.63 1.93 7.80
C CYS A 18 -0.54 1.92 6.27
N ARG A 19 -1.00 2.98 5.59
CA ARG A 19 -0.84 3.11 4.14
C ARG A 19 0.64 3.25 3.76
N LEU A 20 1.40 4.05 4.51
CA LEU A 20 2.84 4.22 4.31
C LEU A 20 3.58 2.90 4.56
N ARG A 21 3.27 2.22 5.67
CA ARG A 21 3.81 0.89 5.97
C ARG A 21 3.53 -0.12 4.88
N ALA A 22 2.30 -0.17 4.38
CA ALA A 22 1.91 -1.06 3.31
C ALA A 22 2.70 -0.81 2.01
N VAL A 23 2.90 0.46 1.64
CA VAL A 23 3.73 0.82 0.48
C VAL A 23 5.19 0.40 0.68
N CYS A 24 5.76 0.63 1.86
CA CYS A 24 7.11 0.22 2.21
C CYS A 24 7.27 -1.31 2.12
N GLU A 25 6.40 -2.07 2.79
CA GLU A 25 6.45 -3.54 2.82
C GLU A 25 6.23 -4.14 1.42
N THR A 26 5.43 -3.50 0.57
CA THR A 26 5.23 -3.92 -0.83
C THR A 26 6.49 -3.75 -1.68
N HIS A 27 7.27 -2.70 -1.44
CA HIS A 27 8.53 -2.45 -2.15
C HIS A 27 9.71 -3.21 -1.55
N HIS A 28 9.49 -3.93 -0.45
CA HIS A 28 10.51 -4.77 0.15
C HIS A 28 10.77 -6.00 -0.72
N LYS A 29 12.03 -6.15 -1.19
CA LYS A 29 12.44 -7.14 -2.21
C LYS A 29 12.10 -8.61 -1.89
N SER A 30 11.74 -8.92 -0.65
CA SER A 30 11.49 -10.29 -0.19
C SER A 30 10.02 -10.73 -0.26
N LEU A 31 9.05 -9.82 -0.33
CA LEU A 31 7.62 -10.16 -0.24
C LEU A 31 6.89 -9.88 -1.57
N ARG A 32 6.66 -10.94 -2.36
CA ARG A 32 5.66 -10.90 -3.43
C ARG A 32 4.27 -10.97 -2.81
N MET A 33 3.62 -9.82 -2.64
CA MET A 33 2.29 -9.67 -2.02
C MET A 33 1.12 -9.95 -2.99
N GLY A 34 1.30 -10.89 -3.93
CA GLY A 34 0.28 -11.26 -4.92
C GLY A 34 -0.21 -10.10 -5.80
N ASP A 35 -1.43 -10.21 -6.32
CA ASP A 35 -2.03 -9.26 -7.26
C ASP A 35 -2.22 -7.85 -6.65
N TRP A 36 -2.48 -7.77 -5.34
CA TRP A 36 -2.60 -6.49 -4.67
C TRP A 36 -1.27 -5.74 -4.61
N GLY A 37 -0.18 -6.42 -4.24
CA GLY A 37 1.14 -5.85 -4.25
C GLY A 37 1.53 -5.34 -5.64
N GLN A 38 1.24 -6.14 -6.68
CA GLN A 38 1.49 -5.74 -8.06
C GLN A 38 0.68 -4.49 -8.46
N ASN A 39 -0.59 -4.41 -8.06
CA ASN A 39 -1.41 -3.22 -8.30
C ASN A 39 -0.84 -1.96 -7.63
N ILE A 40 -0.38 -2.05 -6.38
CA ILE A 40 0.27 -0.91 -5.70
C ILE A 40 1.56 -0.49 -6.42
N LEU A 41 2.40 -1.44 -6.83
CA LEU A 41 3.62 -1.15 -7.61
C LEU A 41 3.29 -0.43 -8.92
N ASP A 42 2.27 -0.88 -9.64
CA ASP A 42 1.85 -0.29 -10.92
C ASP A 42 1.26 1.11 -10.73
N LEU A 43 0.45 1.32 -9.69
CA LEU A 43 -0.11 2.62 -9.34
C LEU A 43 0.98 3.63 -8.97
N MET A 44 1.96 3.21 -8.16
CA MET A 44 3.11 4.04 -7.80
C MET A 44 4.00 4.38 -9.00
N ARG A 45 4.17 3.43 -9.95
CA ARG A 45 4.89 3.68 -11.20
C ARG A 45 4.18 4.71 -12.09
N LYS A 46 2.90 4.50 -12.38
CA LYS A 46 2.07 5.44 -13.17
C LYS A 46 2.09 6.84 -12.56
N GLN A 47 2.07 6.92 -11.24
CA GLN A 47 2.10 8.17 -10.52
C GLN A 47 3.44 8.91 -10.64
N ARG A 48 4.57 8.19 -10.61
CA ARG A 48 5.89 8.77 -10.87
C ARG A 48 5.99 9.33 -12.29
N GLU A 49 5.40 8.65 -13.27
CA GLU A 49 5.33 9.13 -14.66
C GLU A 49 4.49 10.41 -14.77
N LEU A 50 3.38 10.49 -14.01
CA LEU A 50 2.51 11.64 -13.95
C LEU A 50 3.12 12.84 -13.22
N GLN A 51 3.98 12.64 -12.21
CA GLN A 51 4.71 13.75 -11.55
C GLN A 51 5.63 14.52 -12.51
N ASN A 52 6.13 13.87 -13.55
CA ASN A 52 6.89 14.56 -14.61
C ASN A 52 6.01 15.48 -15.47
N ARG A 53 4.68 15.43 -15.30
CA ARG A 53 3.68 16.23 -16.02
C ARG A 53 2.85 17.03 -15.00
N GLU A 54 3.40 18.14 -14.52
CA GLU A 54 2.74 19.20 -13.71
C GLU A 54 1.44 18.82 -12.99
N ILE A 55 1.55 18.34 -11.74
CA ILE A 55 0.40 18.08 -10.86
C ILE A 55 0.46 19.00 -9.62
N LEU A 56 -0.73 19.47 -9.19
CA LEU A 56 -1.03 20.38 -8.08
C LEU A 56 -0.22 20.14 -6.77
N PRO A 57 -0.02 21.17 -5.93
CA PRO A 57 0.91 21.12 -4.77
C PRO A 57 0.53 20.11 -3.67
N VAL A 58 -0.76 19.88 -3.42
CA VAL A 58 -1.22 19.05 -2.30
C VAL A 58 -1.04 17.55 -2.58
N SER A 59 -1.35 17.13 -3.81
CA SER A 59 -1.09 15.76 -4.24
C SER A 59 0.41 15.47 -4.24
N ARG A 60 1.25 16.46 -4.58
CA ARG A 60 2.71 16.33 -4.49
C ARG A 60 3.21 15.97 -3.09
N PHE A 61 2.62 16.53 -2.03
CA PHE A 61 3.02 16.23 -0.64
C PHE A 61 2.62 14.81 -0.22
N LEU A 62 1.37 14.40 -0.48
CA LEU A 62 0.92 13.03 -0.19
C LEU A 62 1.73 11.99 -0.97
N PHE A 63 2.07 12.30 -2.23
CA PHE A 63 2.94 11.45 -3.04
C PHE A 63 4.37 11.38 -2.52
N SER A 64 4.92 12.48 -1.99
CA SER A 64 6.27 12.47 -1.41
C SER A 64 6.36 11.41 -0.31
N ASN A 65 5.41 11.39 0.61
CA ASN A 65 5.44 10.42 1.71
C ASN A 65 5.34 8.96 1.22
N TYR A 66 4.51 8.68 0.21
CA TYR A 66 4.45 7.33 -0.37
C TYR A 66 5.70 6.97 -1.17
N ALA A 67 6.32 7.93 -1.85
CA ALA A 67 7.57 7.72 -2.57
C ALA A 67 8.72 7.43 -1.61
N ASP A 68 8.81 8.18 -0.50
CA ASP A 68 9.80 7.97 0.55
C ASP A 68 9.62 6.58 1.19
N ALA A 69 8.38 6.18 1.45
CA ALA A 69 8.06 4.84 1.94
C ALA A 69 8.47 3.73 0.96
N ALA A 70 8.16 3.90 -0.33
CA ALA A 70 8.55 2.96 -1.38
C ALA A 70 10.07 2.85 -1.51
N GLU A 71 10.79 3.96 -1.36
CA GLU A 71 12.24 3.98 -1.39
C GLU A 71 12.84 3.25 -0.18
N ALA A 72 12.34 3.50 1.04
CA ALA A 72 12.77 2.81 2.25
C ALA A 72 12.60 1.28 2.12
N GLY A 73 11.45 0.83 1.62
CA GLY A 73 11.20 -0.58 1.32
C GLY A 73 12.18 -1.15 0.30
N SER A 74 12.44 -0.41 -0.78
CA SER A 74 13.38 -0.81 -1.83
C SER A 74 14.84 -0.93 -1.35
N ARG A 75 15.21 -0.14 -0.34
CA ARG A 75 16.51 -0.18 0.35
C ARG A 75 16.62 -1.32 1.37
N GLY A 76 15.51 -1.96 1.73
CA GLY A 76 15.48 -3.01 2.74
C GLY A 76 15.44 -2.50 4.17
N GLU A 77 14.94 -1.28 4.38
CA GLU A 77 14.74 -0.73 5.72
C GLU A 77 13.61 -1.48 6.46
N ASP A 78 13.65 -1.51 7.78
CA ASP A 78 12.61 -2.15 8.60
C ASP A 78 11.36 -1.27 8.64
N CYS A 79 10.42 -1.55 7.74
CA CYS A 79 9.13 -0.85 7.67
C CYS A 79 8.33 -0.91 8.99
N THR A 80 8.57 -1.90 9.86
CA THR A 80 7.91 -1.96 11.17
C THR A 80 8.46 -0.89 12.12
N GLN A 81 9.77 -0.63 12.07
CA GLN A 81 10.40 0.41 12.89
C GLN A 81 10.12 1.81 12.37
N LEU A 82 9.97 1.97 11.06
CA LEU A 82 9.65 3.26 10.45
C LEU A 82 8.18 3.69 10.70
N TYR A 83 7.27 2.73 10.83
CA TYR A 83 5.82 2.98 10.91
C TYR A 83 5.18 2.31 12.14
N THR A 84 5.66 2.69 13.32
CA THR A 84 5.28 2.10 14.62
C THR A 84 3.80 2.29 15.02
N GLY A 85 3.12 3.31 14.49
CA GLY A 85 1.70 3.53 14.75
C GLY A 85 0.77 2.59 13.97
N CYS A 86 1.30 1.82 13.02
CA CYS A 86 0.53 0.75 12.38
C CYS A 86 0.71 -0.59 13.15
N PRO A 87 -0.34 -1.12 13.79
CA PRO A 87 -0.22 -2.26 14.71
C PRO A 87 0.11 -3.58 14.03
N HIS A 88 -0.16 -3.71 12.73
CA HIS A 88 -0.03 -4.97 12.00
C HIS A 88 0.73 -4.78 10.68
N PRO A 89 1.45 -5.82 10.22
CA PRO A 89 2.02 -5.83 8.87
C PRO A 89 0.90 -5.94 7.83
N LEU A 90 1.18 -5.52 6.61
CA LEU A 90 0.28 -5.61 5.47
C LEU A 90 -0.29 -7.01 5.25
N SER A 91 0.51 -8.06 5.46
CA SER A 91 0.07 -9.46 5.34
C SER A 91 -1.12 -9.81 6.24
N TYR A 92 -1.25 -9.15 7.40
CA TYR A 92 -2.41 -9.30 8.28
C TYR A 92 -3.69 -8.79 7.61
N TYR A 93 -3.64 -7.60 7.01
CA TYR A 93 -4.79 -6.96 6.36
C TYR A 93 -5.22 -7.74 5.11
N ILE A 94 -4.25 -8.21 4.31
CA ILE A 94 -4.52 -9.07 3.16
C ILE A 94 -5.24 -10.35 3.59
N ARG A 95 -4.68 -11.07 4.56
CA ARG A 95 -5.26 -12.32 5.05
C ARG A 95 -6.64 -12.13 5.68
N SER A 96 -6.84 -11.03 6.43
CA SER A 96 -8.14 -10.72 7.03
C SER A 96 -9.22 -10.59 5.95
N LYS A 97 -8.91 -9.92 4.85
CA LYS A 97 -9.85 -9.73 3.74
C LYS A 97 -10.06 -10.97 2.90
N GLU A 98 -9.00 -11.70 2.57
CA GLU A 98 -9.16 -12.97 1.84
C GLU A 98 -10.05 -13.96 2.62
N ASN A 99 -9.86 -14.06 3.94
CA ASN A 99 -10.71 -14.89 4.80
C ASN A 99 -12.17 -14.38 4.90
N GLU A 100 -12.42 -13.08 4.86
CA GLU A 100 -13.79 -12.53 4.82
C GLU A 100 -14.50 -12.93 3.52
N TYR A 101 -13.81 -12.83 2.38
CA TYR A 101 -14.36 -13.23 1.08
C TYR A 101 -14.67 -14.73 1.00
N ASP A 102 -13.79 -15.58 1.52
CA ASP A 102 -14.02 -17.03 1.55
C ASP A 102 -15.25 -17.39 2.42
N ASN A 103 -15.40 -16.75 3.59
CA ASN A 103 -16.56 -16.97 4.46
C ASN A 103 -17.88 -16.44 3.86
N GLU A 104 -17.87 -15.37 3.07
CA GLU A 104 -19.06 -14.86 2.39
C GLU A 104 -19.50 -15.74 1.21
N ILE A 105 -18.57 -16.45 0.57
CA ILE A 105 -18.88 -17.41 -0.50
C ILE A 105 -19.53 -18.66 0.10
N ASP A 106 -18.97 -19.18 1.20
CA ASP A 106 -19.48 -20.38 1.87
C ASP A 106 -20.86 -20.17 2.54
N GLN A 107 -21.22 -18.93 2.89
CA GLN A 107 -22.56 -18.60 3.41
C GLN A 107 -23.64 -18.41 2.33
N LYS A 108 -23.28 -18.44 1.04
CA LYS A 108 -24.20 -18.27 -0.09
C LYS A 108 -24.51 -19.58 -0.84
N ILE A 109 -24.09 -20.73 -0.32
CA ILE A 109 -24.36 -22.07 -0.85
C ILE A 109 -25.29 -22.82 0.12
#